data_AF-A0A8H4BUH1-F1
#
_entry.id   AF-A0A8H4BUH1-F1
#
_cell.length_a   1.000
_cell.length_b   1.000
_cell.length_c   1.000
_cell.angle_alpha   90.00
_cell.angle_beta   90.00
_cell.angle_gamma   90.00
#
_symmetry.space_group_name_H-M   'P 1'
#
loop_
_entity.id
_entity.type
_entity.pdbx_description
1 polymer ?
#
loop_
_entity_poly.entity_id
_entity_poly.type
_entity_poly.pdbx_seq_one_letter_code
_entity_poly.pdbx_strand_id
1 'polypeptide(L)'
;NLSPSQWWRLFWKLPILLQSRTVWYRLIHRKIPFKAILHRFIPTTHPSPACPLSLTETTEDLQHFFFTTRPLKLDAWCFTANTYTLFHLLHGIQTLSVTETTRSASLPLPELNVYQVFATSLLCIWQPHWRTVFDHVPFVTDTVNTSTVLPVLWLAWTRKSSLICEYVLTNFIVFSFPSISLPSHVFSL
;
A
#
# COMPACT_ATOMS: atom_id res chain seq x y z
N ASN A 1 -23.24 1.00 -8.71
CA ASN A 1 -22.71 -0.03 -7.79
C ASN A 1 -22.47 -1.34 -8.54
N LEU A 2 -21.25 -1.86 -8.48
CA LEU A 2 -20.90 -3.17 -9.04
C LEU A 2 -21.38 -4.29 -8.11
N SER A 3 -21.76 -5.45 -8.66
CA SER A 3 -21.94 -6.66 -7.86
C SER A 3 -20.59 -7.15 -7.30
N PRO A 4 -20.57 -7.95 -6.22
CA PRO A 4 -19.32 -8.49 -5.68
C PRO A 4 -18.47 -9.25 -6.71
N SER A 5 -19.12 -10.04 -7.58
CA SER A 5 -18.41 -10.79 -8.64
C SER A 5 -17.82 -9.88 -9.71
N GLN A 6 -18.54 -8.80 -10.09
CA GLN A 6 -18.03 -7.79 -11.01
C GLN A 6 -16.84 -7.03 -10.42
N TRP A 7 -16.91 -6.68 -9.13
CA TRP A 7 -15.83 -6.03 -8.42
C TRP A 7 -14.57 -6.91 -8.36
N TRP A 8 -14.70 -8.19 -7.99
CA TRP A 8 -13.57 -9.11 -7.96
C TRP A 8 -12.94 -9.31 -9.33
N ARG A 9 -13.77 -9.44 -10.37
CA ARG A 9 -13.28 -9.54 -11.74
C ARG A 9 -12.52 -8.27 -12.17
N LEU A 10 -12.99 -7.09 -11.77
CA LEU A 10 -12.28 -5.84 -11.99
C LEU A 10 -10.94 -5.84 -11.25
N PHE A 11 -10.95 -6.15 -9.94
CA PHE A 11 -9.75 -6.22 -9.11
C PHE A 11 -8.64 -7.09 -9.71
N TRP A 12 -8.98 -8.30 -10.18
CA TRP A 12 -8.00 -9.21 -10.79
C TRP A 12 -7.51 -8.75 -12.17
N LYS A 13 -8.33 -7.99 -12.91
CA LYS A 13 -7.95 -7.41 -14.21
C LYS A 13 -7.21 -6.09 -14.10
N LEU A 14 -7.11 -5.49 -12.92
CA LEU A 14 -6.39 -4.22 -12.76
C LEU A 14 -4.90 -4.40 -13.10
N PRO A 15 -4.34 -3.57 -14.00
CA PRO A 15 -2.91 -3.56 -14.28
C PRO A 15 -2.18 -2.83 -13.15
N ILE A 16 -1.84 -3.58 -12.12
CA ILE A 16 -1.07 -3.15 -10.94
C ILE A 16 0.00 -4.20 -10.64
N LEU A 17 1.03 -3.80 -9.90
CA LEU A 17 2.06 -4.72 -9.43
C LEU A 17 1.45 -5.82 -8.56
N LEU A 18 1.99 -7.04 -8.66
CA LEU A 18 1.55 -8.18 -7.84
C LEU A 18 1.67 -7.88 -6.34
N GLN A 19 2.72 -7.14 -5.95
CA GLN A 19 2.94 -6.72 -4.56
C GLN A 19 1.83 -5.78 -4.08
N SER A 20 1.49 -4.74 -4.87
CA SER A 20 0.37 -3.84 -4.59
C SER A 20 -0.95 -4.61 -4.46
N ARG A 21 -1.20 -5.55 -5.37
CA ARG A 21 -2.38 -6.41 -5.33
C ARG A 21 -2.42 -7.26 -4.06
N THR A 22 -1.28 -7.82 -3.64
CA THR A 22 -1.18 -8.66 -2.45
C THR A 22 -1.47 -7.87 -1.18
N VAL A 23 -0.89 -6.68 -1.04
CA VAL A 23 -1.13 -5.77 0.09
C VAL A 23 -2.63 -5.41 0.15
N TRP A 24 -3.20 -5.02 -0.99
CA TRP A 24 -4.61 -4.64 -1.06
C TRP A 24 -5.56 -5.83 -0.79
N TYR A 25 -5.27 -7.00 -1.34
CA TYR A 25 -6.04 -8.22 -1.07
C TYR A 25 -6.04 -8.55 0.43
N ARG A 26 -4.88 -8.53 1.08
CA ARG A 26 -4.76 -8.77 2.52
C ARG A 26 -5.51 -7.72 3.34
N LEU A 27 -5.49 -6.46 2.91
CA LEU A 27 -6.23 -5.38 3.56
C LEU A 27 -7.75 -5.64 3.53
N ILE A 28 -8.31 -6.00 2.35
CA ILE A 28 -9.74 -6.31 2.20
C ILE A 28 -10.15 -7.46 3.12
N HIS A 29 -9.33 -8.51 3.18
CA HIS A 29 -9.60 -9.68 4.02
C HIS A 29 -9.20 -9.50 5.50
N ARG A 30 -8.68 -8.32 5.89
CA ARG A 30 -8.15 -8.04 7.24
C ARG A 30 -7.08 -9.06 7.68
N LYS A 31 -6.28 -9.55 6.72
CA LYS A 31 -5.17 -10.50 6.90
C LYS A 31 -3.81 -9.82 6.73
N ILE A 32 -3.75 -8.52 6.96
CA ILE A 32 -2.49 -7.78 6.96
C ILE A 32 -1.95 -7.69 8.39
N PRO A 33 -0.67 -8.00 8.63
CA PRO A 33 -0.08 -7.78 9.94
C PRO A 33 -0.03 -6.28 10.24
N PHE A 34 -0.01 -5.94 11.52
CA PHE A 34 0.28 -4.63 12.09
C PHE A 34 0.88 -4.84 13.48
N LYS A 35 1.45 -3.82 14.12
CA LYS A 35 2.26 -4.00 15.34
C LYS A 35 1.52 -4.70 16.47
N ALA A 36 0.24 -4.39 16.71
CA ALA A 36 -0.53 -5.07 17.76
C ALA A 36 -0.75 -6.58 17.49
N ILE A 37 -0.87 -7.01 16.22
CA ILE A 37 -0.87 -8.44 15.88
C ILE A 37 0.48 -9.08 16.21
N LEU A 38 1.58 -8.41 15.85
CA LEU A 38 2.92 -8.94 16.13
C LEU A 38 3.19 -9.05 17.63
N HIS A 39 2.84 -8.03 18.41
CA HIS A 39 2.94 -8.10 19.87
C HIS A 39 2.15 -9.28 20.45
N ARG A 40 0.94 -9.53 19.93
CA ARG A 40 0.10 -10.66 20.38
C ARG A 40 0.73 -12.03 20.07
N PHE A 41 1.33 -12.22 18.90
CA PHE A 41 1.84 -13.52 18.47
C PHE A 41 3.30 -13.79 18.85
N ILE A 42 4.13 -12.75 18.92
CA ILE A 42 5.57 -12.84 19.25
C ILE A 42 5.98 -11.72 20.23
N PRO A 43 5.42 -11.70 21.45
CA PRO A 43 5.63 -10.62 22.41
C PRO A 43 7.09 -10.46 22.85
N THR A 44 7.90 -11.53 22.77
CA THR A 44 9.34 -11.48 23.10
C THR A 44 10.13 -10.61 22.12
N THR A 45 9.82 -10.70 20.83
CA THR A 45 10.46 -9.90 19.76
C THR A 45 9.79 -8.54 19.58
N HIS A 46 8.50 -8.44 19.89
CA HIS A 46 7.72 -7.21 19.79
C HIS A 46 7.03 -6.91 21.13
N PRO A 47 7.74 -6.31 22.09
CA PRO A 47 7.25 -6.13 23.46
C PRO A 47 6.13 -5.10 23.59
N SER A 48 5.91 -4.26 22.58
CA SER A 48 4.87 -3.22 22.59
C SER A 48 3.97 -3.33 21.35
N PRO A 49 2.64 -3.16 21.50
CA PRO A 49 1.69 -3.04 20.40
C PRO A 49 1.63 -1.62 19.81
N ALA A 50 2.36 -0.66 20.37
CA ALA A 50 2.33 0.74 19.94
C ALA A 50 2.96 0.93 18.58
N CYS A 51 2.39 1.84 17.78
CA CYS A 51 2.91 2.19 16.47
C CYS A 51 4.32 2.81 16.59
N PRO A 52 5.34 2.29 15.89
CA PRO A 52 6.71 2.81 15.97
C PRO A 52 6.88 4.16 15.28
N LEU A 53 5.88 4.59 14.51
CA LEU A 53 5.90 5.82 13.70
C LEU A 53 5.06 6.95 14.31
N SER A 54 4.39 6.68 15.43
CA SER A 54 3.53 7.66 16.09
C SER A 54 4.33 8.46 17.12
N LEU A 55 4.05 9.75 17.19
CA LEU A 55 4.60 10.63 18.23
C LEU A 55 4.02 10.32 19.62
N THR A 56 2.87 9.65 19.66
CA THR A 56 2.18 9.21 20.88
C THR A 56 2.17 7.69 20.97
N GLU A 57 2.15 7.15 22.20
CA GLU A 57 1.96 5.72 22.44
C GLU A 57 0.53 5.29 22.08
N THR A 58 0.32 5.03 20.80
CA THR A 58 -0.97 4.61 20.25
C THR A 58 -0.84 3.19 19.73
N THR A 59 -1.69 2.29 20.24
CA THR A 59 -1.80 0.91 19.74
C THR A 59 -2.09 0.93 18.25
N GLU A 60 -1.25 0.26 17.47
CA GLU A 60 -1.43 0.21 16.02
C GLU A 60 -2.50 -0.83 15.66
N ASP A 61 -3.66 -0.36 15.20
CA ASP A 61 -4.67 -1.17 14.53
C ASP A 61 -4.62 -1.00 13.00
N LEU A 62 -5.56 -1.62 12.27
CA LEU A 62 -5.59 -1.56 10.81
C LEU A 62 -5.74 -0.13 10.25
N GLN A 63 -6.56 0.70 10.90
CA GLN A 63 -6.81 2.08 10.47
C GLN A 63 -5.59 2.96 10.76
N HIS A 64 -5.01 2.78 11.94
CA HIS A 64 -3.78 3.45 12.33
C HIS A 64 -2.60 3.06 11.45
N PHE A 65 -2.47 1.76 11.15
CA PHE A 65 -1.43 1.21 10.31
C PHE A 65 -1.41 1.82 8.90
N PHE A 66 -2.56 2.09 8.28
CA PHE A 66 -2.55 2.63 6.92
C PHE A 66 -2.84 4.13 6.83
N PHE A 67 -3.73 4.67 7.66
CA PHE A 67 -4.39 5.94 7.36
C PHE A 67 -4.16 7.01 8.40
N THR A 68 -4.21 6.69 9.69
CA THR A 68 -4.27 7.72 10.75
C THR A 68 -2.97 7.99 11.47
N THR A 69 -1.88 7.25 11.17
CA THR A 69 -0.54 7.55 11.73
C THR A 69 -0.10 8.95 11.28
N ARG A 70 -0.15 9.93 12.19
CA ARG A 70 0.35 11.29 11.98
C ARG A 70 1.78 11.47 12.52
N PRO A 71 2.59 12.34 11.89
CA PRO A 71 2.33 13.07 10.64
C PRO A 71 2.54 12.21 9.36
N LEU A 72 3.31 11.12 9.48
CA LEU A 72 3.95 10.47 8.32
C LEU A 72 2.99 9.89 7.27
N LYS A 73 2.13 8.94 7.64
CA LYS A 73 1.30 8.20 6.67
C LYS A 73 0.13 9.05 6.18
N LEU A 74 -0.44 9.88 7.06
CA LEU A 74 -1.51 10.80 6.66
C LEU A 74 -1.02 11.81 5.63
N ASP A 75 0.20 12.36 5.80
CA ASP A 75 0.77 13.31 4.84
C ASP A 75 1.00 12.66 3.47
N ALA A 76 1.43 11.40 3.42
CA ALA A 76 1.55 10.65 2.17
C ALA A 76 0.20 10.46 1.44
N TRP A 77 -0.87 10.22 2.20
CA TRP A 77 -2.24 10.16 1.65
C TRP A 77 -2.73 11.52 1.18
N CYS A 78 -2.50 12.58 1.95
CA CYS A 78 -2.83 13.96 1.57
C CYS A 78 -2.08 14.39 0.31
N PHE A 79 -0.79 14.05 0.21
CA PHE A 79 0.00 14.27 -1.01
C PHE A 79 -0.60 13.54 -2.19
N THR A 80 -0.86 12.23 -2.07
CA THR A 80 -1.47 11.43 -3.13
C THR A 80 -2.82 12.01 -3.57
N ALA A 81 -3.68 12.39 -2.62
CA ALA A 81 -4.99 12.97 -2.91
C ALA A 81 -4.89 14.32 -3.62
N ASN A 82 -3.91 15.16 -3.25
CA ASN A 82 -3.59 16.40 -3.97
C ASN A 82 -3.14 16.12 -5.41
N THR A 83 -2.12 15.28 -5.57
CA THR A 83 -1.48 15.01 -6.86
C THR A 83 -2.46 14.44 -7.88
N TYR A 84 -3.36 13.56 -7.43
CA TYR A 84 -4.30 12.86 -8.31
C TYR A 84 -5.74 13.36 -8.19
N THR A 85 -5.95 14.48 -7.50
CA THR A 85 -7.27 15.11 -7.27
C THR A 85 -8.34 14.13 -6.73
N LEU A 86 -7.93 13.26 -5.80
CA LEU A 86 -8.74 12.18 -5.21
C LEU A 86 -9.27 12.50 -3.81
N PHE A 87 -9.34 13.78 -3.45
CA PHE A 87 -9.76 14.21 -2.10
C PHE A 87 -11.13 13.69 -1.68
N HIS A 88 -12.08 13.68 -2.61
CA HIS A 88 -13.44 13.15 -2.36
C HIS A 88 -13.44 11.65 -2.07
N LEU A 89 -12.38 10.94 -2.46
CA LEU A 89 -12.24 9.50 -2.27
C LEU A 89 -11.45 9.11 -1.03
N LEU A 90 -10.80 10.04 -0.33
CA LEU A 90 -10.03 9.74 0.89
C LEU A 90 -10.87 9.01 1.93
N HIS A 91 -12.10 9.48 2.16
CA HIS A 91 -13.02 8.83 3.09
C HIS A 91 -13.45 7.44 2.59
N GLY A 92 -13.71 7.26 1.29
CA GLY A 92 -14.03 5.97 0.69
C GLY A 92 -12.86 4.98 0.74
N ILE A 93 -11.64 5.48 0.58
CA ILE A 93 -10.38 4.75 0.70
C ILE A 93 -10.20 4.25 2.14
N GLN A 94 -10.35 5.12 3.14
CA GLN A 94 -10.23 4.80 4.56
C GLN A 94 -11.29 3.78 5.03
N THR A 95 -12.49 3.88 4.48
CA THR A 95 -13.61 2.98 4.79
C THR A 95 -13.65 1.73 3.91
N LEU A 96 -12.65 1.52 3.03
CA LEU A 96 -12.60 0.43 2.04
C LEU A 96 -13.87 0.32 1.17
N SER A 97 -14.59 1.43 1.01
CA SER A 97 -15.89 1.52 0.37
C SER A 97 -15.82 2.32 -0.93
N VAL A 98 -14.67 2.28 -1.62
CA VAL A 98 -14.46 2.99 -2.88
C VAL A 98 -15.43 2.44 -3.94
N THR A 99 -16.50 3.20 -4.21
CA THR A 99 -17.55 2.85 -5.18
C THR A 99 -17.46 3.62 -6.50
N GLU A 100 -16.46 4.46 -6.70
CA GLU A 100 -16.31 5.20 -7.95
C GLU A 100 -15.65 4.33 -9.03
N THR A 101 -16.49 3.86 -9.95
CA THR A 101 -16.10 3.19 -11.20
C THR A 101 -15.78 4.18 -12.33
N THR A 102 -16.10 5.46 -12.13
CA THR A 102 -15.95 6.49 -13.15
C THR A 102 -14.65 7.23 -12.95
N ARG A 103 -13.83 7.23 -14.01
CA ARG A 103 -12.70 8.15 -14.21
C ARG A 103 -13.04 9.52 -13.62
N SER A 104 -12.27 9.98 -12.64
CA SER A 104 -12.30 11.39 -12.28
C SER A 104 -11.76 12.16 -13.49
N ALA A 105 -12.56 13.06 -14.06
CA ALA A 105 -12.11 13.95 -15.15
C ALA A 105 -10.89 14.79 -14.77
N SER A 106 -10.64 14.87 -13.46
CA SER A 106 -9.60 15.61 -12.77
C SER A 106 -8.23 14.90 -12.71
N LEU A 107 -8.15 13.62 -13.11
CA LEU A 107 -6.87 12.89 -13.10
C LEU A 107 -5.91 13.49 -14.14
N PRO A 108 -4.67 13.84 -13.75
CA PRO A 108 -3.70 14.47 -14.66
C PRO A 108 -3.27 13.53 -15.80
N LEU A 109 -3.51 12.23 -15.67
CA LEU A 109 -3.21 11.23 -16.69
C LEU A 109 -4.48 10.48 -17.12
N PRO A 110 -4.84 10.53 -18.42
CA PRO A 110 -6.06 9.90 -18.94
C PRO A 110 -6.10 8.37 -18.78
N GLU A 111 -4.96 7.73 -18.56
CA GLU A 111 -4.79 6.28 -18.61
C GLU A 111 -4.87 5.60 -17.23
N LEU A 112 -4.86 6.41 -16.16
CA LEU A 112 -4.86 5.94 -14.79
C LEU A 112 -6.26 5.74 -14.23
N ASN A 113 -6.41 4.67 -13.46
CA ASN A 113 -7.57 4.40 -12.64
C ASN A 113 -7.25 4.74 -11.17
N VAL A 114 -8.22 5.30 -10.44
CA VAL A 114 -8.16 5.53 -8.99
C VAL A 114 -7.67 4.29 -8.25
N TYR A 115 -8.13 3.10 -8.63
CA TYR A 115 -7.71 1.85 -8.00
C TYR A 115 -6.21 1.56 -8.17
N GLN A 116 -5.58 2.00 -9.27
CA GLN A 116 -4.14 1.84 -9.47
C GLN A 116 -3.36 2.77 -8.56
N VAL A 117 -3.79 4.02 -8.45
CA VAL A 117 -3.20 5.00 -7.52
C VAL A 117 -3.33 4.46 -6.10
N PHE A 118 -4.52 4.04 -5.69
CA PHE A 118 -4.77 3.49 -4.36
C PHE A 118 -3.90 2.27 -4.05
N ALA A 119 -3.88 1.26 -4.93
CA ALA A 119 -3.09 0.05 -4.72
C ALA A 119 -1.58 0.34 -4.64
N THR A 120 -1.11 1.31 -5.43
CA THR A 120 0.31 1.70 -5.43
C THR A 120 0.66 2.44 -4.14
N SER A 121 -0.14 3.43 -3.73
CA SER A 121 0.05 4.14 -2.47
C SER A 121 0.04 3.19 -1.27
N LEU A 122 -0.85 2.19 -1.24
CA LEU A 122 -0.84 1.15 -0.22
C LEU A 122 0.50 0.44 -0.12
N LEU A 123 1.08 0.05 -1.26
CA LEU A 123 2.39 -0.61 -1.28
C LEU A 123 3.49 0.33 -0.80
N CYS A 124 3.51 1.57 -1.30
CA CYS A 124 4.51 2.58 -0.97
C CYS A 124 4.46 3.03 0.50
N ILE A 125 3.33 2.86 1.19
CA ILE A 125 3.23 3.07 2.64
C ILE A 125 3.60 1.79 3.41
N TRP A 126 3.13 0.63 2.93
CA TRP A 126 3.35 -0.66 3.58
C TRP A 126 4.83 -1.04 3.63
N GLN A 127 5.59 -0.88 2.53
CA GLN A 127 7.00 -1.29 2.49
C GLN A 127 7.88 -0.50 3.46
N PRO A 128 7.87 0.85 3.47
CA PRO A 128 8.74 1.62 4.36
C PRO A 128 8.35 1.44 5.81
N HIS A 129 7.06 1.26 6.12
CA HIS A 129 6.64 0.95 7.49
C HIS A 129 7.31 -0.34 8.01
N TRP A 130 7.27 -1.42 7.22
CA TRP A 130 7.89 -2.68 7.64
C TRP A 130 9.41 -2.62 7.66
N ARG A 131 10.03 -1.86 6.76
CA ARG A 131 11.47 -1.58 6.83
C ARG A 131 11.84 -0.81 8.11
N THR A 132 10.99 0.09 8.60
CA THR A 132 11.22 0.72 9.91
C THR A 132 11.12 -0.27 11.06
N VAL A 133 10.16 -1.20 11.00
CA VAL A 133 9.96 -2.18 12.08
C VAL A 133 11.07 -3.22 12.14
N PHE A 134 11.48 -3.77 10.99
CA PHE A 134 12.38 -4.92 10.92
C PHE A 134 13.83 -4.55 10.59
N ASP A 135 14.02 -3.56 9.72
CA ASP A 135 15.36 -3.17 9.21
C ASP A 135 15.85 -1.86 9.84
N HIS A 136 15.08 -1.26 10.75
CA HIS A 136 15.38 0.02 11.41
C HIS A 136 15.62 1.19 10.44
N VAL A 137 15.09 1.11 9.21
CA VAL A 137 15.19 2.19 8.22
C VAL A 137 14.12 3.25 8.52
N PRO A 138 14.48 4.54 8.66
CA PRO A 138 13.51 5.59 8.98
C PRO A 138 12.44 5.72 7.90
N PHE A 139 11.20 5.94 8.32
CA PHE A 139 10.11 6.26 7.40
C PHE A 139 10.24 7.72 6.95
N VAL A 140 10.48 7.92 5.65
CA VAL A 140 10.61 9.25 5.05
C VAL A 140 9.46 9.49 4.08
N THR A 141 8.55 10.41 4.41
CA THR A 141 7.35 10.71 3.61
C THR A 141 7.69 11.12 2.18
N ASP A 142 8.76 11.89 1.97
CA ASP A 142 9.17 12.32 0.63
C ASP A 142 9.54 11.13 -0.27
N THR A 143 10.24 10.13 0.28
CA THR A 143 10.58 8.91 -0.45
C THR A 143 9.33 8.12 -0.83
N VAL A 144 8.32 8.08 0.05
CA VAL A 144 7.00 7.48 -0.24
C VAL A 144 6.30 8.21 -1.37
N ASN A 145 6.31 9.55 -1.33
CA ASN A 145 5.68 10.41 -2.33
C ASN A 145 6.33 10.21 -3.71
N THR A 146 7.66 10.25 -3.81
CA THR A 146 8.39 9.99 -5.06
C THR A 146 8.12 8.58 -5.58
N SER A 147 8.13 7.59 -4.69
CA SER A 147 7.86 6.19 -5.02
C SER A 147 6.41 5.92 -5.41
N THR A 148 5.48 6.80 -5.08
CA THR A 148 4.08 6.70 -5.53
C THR A 148 3.93 7.26 -6.94
N VAL A 149 4.71 8.30 -7.29
CA VAL A 149 4.63 8.94 -8.62
C VAL A 149 5.28 8.08 -9.70
N LEU A 150 6.49 7.56 -9.49
CA LEU A 150 7.25 6.86 -10.55
C LEU A 150 6.58 5.59 -11.10
N PRO A 151 6.06 4.65 -10.27
CA PRO A 151 5.38 3.45 -10.78
C PRO A 151 4.04 3.79 -11.44
N VAL A 152 3.36 4.83 -10.96
CA VAL A 152 2.10 5.31 -11.52
C VAL A 152 2.33 5.94 -12.90
N LEU A 153 3.39 6.74 -13.06
CA LEU A 153 3.84 7.26 -14.36
C LEU A 153 4.28 6.13 -15.30
N TRP A 154 4.98 5.12 -14.79
CA TRP A 154 5.40 3.96 -15.58
C TRP A 154 4.22 3.09 -16.04
N LEU A 155 3.21 2.87 -15.19
CA LEU A 155 1.98 2.17 -15.56
C LEU A 155 1.20 2.92 -16.66
N ALA A 156 1.25 4.24 -16.66
CA ALA A 156 0.72 5.05 -17.75
C ALA A 156 1.59 4.97 -19.01
N TRP A 157 2.92 4.97 -18.88
CA TRP A 157 3.83 4.89 -20.03
C TRP A 157 3.78 3.54 -20.76
N THR A 158 3.74 2.43 -20.03
CA THR A 158 3.67 1.07 -20.59
C THR A 158 2.40 0.77 -21.37
N ARG A 159 1.30 1.47 -21.09
CA ARG A 159 0.07 1.39 -21.90
C ARG A 159 0.18 2.10 -23.25
N LYS A 160 1.07 3.09 -23.36
CA LYS A 160 1.39 3.78 -24.62
C LYS A 160 2.42 3.07 -25.49
N SER A 161 3.28 2.25 -24.88
CA SER A 161 4.40 1.58 -25.56
C SER A 161 4.22 0.07 -25.52
N SER A 162 3.60 -0.51 -26.55
CA SER A 162 3.28 -1.94 -26.66
C SER A 162 4.49 -2.87 -26.88
N LEU A 163 5.72 -2.41 -26.71
CA LEU A 163 6.93 -3.19 -26.97
C LEU A 163 7.98 -2.82 -25.92
N ILE A 164 8.60 -3.84 -25.29
CA ILE A 164 9.75 -3.79 -24.37
C ILE A 164 9.36 -3.64 -22.89
N CYS A 165 9.09 -4.76 -22.19
CA CYS A 165 8.74 -4.71 -20.76
C CYS A 165 9.25 -5.87 -19.88
N GLU A 166 10.43 -6.44 -20.15
CA GLU A 166 11.01 -7.46 -19.25
C GLU A 166 12.31 -7.05 -18.52
N TYR A 167 13.03 -6.02 -18.96
CA TYR A 167 14.42 -5.81 -18.49
C TYR A 167 14.61 -4.95 -17.22
N VAL A 168 13.60 -4.18 -16.78
CA VAL A 168 13.78 -3.19 -15.68
C VAL A 168 13.12 -3.62 -14.37
N LEU A 169 12.22 -4.62 -14.38
CA LEU A 169 11.61 -5.20 -13.17
C LEU A 169 12.66 -5.79 -12.22
N THR A 170 13.80 -6.23 -12.75
CA THR A 170 14.87 -6.90 -12.01
C THR A 170 15.93 -5.95 -11.42
N ASN A 171 15.96 -4.66 -11.76
CA ASN A 171 17.07 -3.80 -11.29
C ASN A 171 16.65 -2.64 -10.38
N PHE A 172 15.38 -2.20 -10.41
CA PHE A 172 14.88 -1.19 -9.45
C PHE A 172 14.20 -1.78 -8.21
N ILE A 173 13.87 -3.09 -8.22
CA ILE A 173 13.18 -3.80 -7.14
C ILE A 173 14.14 -4.74 -6.36
N VAL A 174 15.43 -4.81 -6.73
CA VAL A 174 16.43 -5.73 -6.14
C VAL A 174 17.18 -5.17 -4.92
N PHE A 175 16.60 -4.19 -4.20
CA PHE A 175 16.87 -4.10 -2.76
C PHE A 175 15.98 -5.09 -2.01
N SER A 176 16.38 -6.34 -2.20
CA SER A 176 15.82 -7.60 -1.72
C SER A 176 15.76 -7.66 -0.20
N PHE A 177 14.62 -8.15 0.31
CA PHE A 177 14.55 -8.78 1.63
C PHE A 177 15.60 -9.90 1.71
N PRO A 178 16.38 -10.02 2.79
CA PRO A 178 16.92 -11.33 3.16
C PRO A 178 15.74 -12.19 3.61
N SER A 179 15.75 -13.44 3.17
CA SER A 179 14.78 -14.48 3.48
C SER A 179 14.41 -14.45 4.97
N ILE A 180 13.17 -14.05 5.31
CA ILE A 180 12.63 -14.33 6.63
C ILE A 180 12.47 -15.84 6.71
N SER A 181 13.45 -16.51 7.34
CA SER A 181 13.31 -17.87 7.81
C SER A 181 12.37 -17.84 9.02
N LEU A 182 11.07 -17.87 8.75
CA LEU A 182 10.10 -18.22 9.77
C LEU A 182 10.34 -19.68 10.14
N PRO A 183 10.55 -20.02 11.43
CA PRO A 183 10.67 -21.40 11.85
C PRO A 183 9.43 -22.18 11.41
N SER A 184 9.66 -23.37 10.86
CA SER A 184 8.69 -24.28 10.23
C SER A 184 7.53 -24.74 11.13
N HIS A 185 7.42 -24.22 12.35
CA HIS A 185 6.40 -24.58 13.33
C HIS A 185 5.17 -23.64 13.34
N VAL A 186 5.13 -22.59 12.52
CA VAL A 186 4.04 -21.58 12.56
C VAL A 186 2.87 -21.87 11.60
N PHE A 187 2.97 -22.87 10.72
CA PHE A 187 1.90 -23.26 9.78
C PHE A 187 1.31 -24.65 10.09
N SER A 188 0.89 -24.84 11.33
CA SER A 188 -0.03 -25.93 11.67
C SER A 188 -1.11 -25.35 12.56
N LEU A 189 -2.19 -24.86 11.94
CA LEU A 189 -3.57 -24.73 12.44
C LEU A 189 -4.44 -24.08 11.35
#